data_AF-A0A6P0Y035-F1
#
_entry.id   AF-A0A6P0Y035-F1
#
_cell.length_a   1.000
_cell.length_b   1.000
_cell.length_c   1.000
_cell.angle_alpha   90.00
_cell.angle_beta   90.00
_cell.angle_gamma   90.00
#
_symmetry.space_group_name_H-M   'P 1'
#
loop_
_entity.id
_entity.type
_entity.pdbx_description
1 polymer ?
#
loop_
_entity_poly.entity_id
_entity_poly.type
_entity_poly.pdbx_seq_one_letter_code
_entity_poly.pdbx_strand_id
1 'polypeptide(L)'
;MLGLKSKIQKIASLKRKLKQLKNTERLHICFGSQKLFNAQHNLAENGYKTQGEWGVDWRKKRSGRFLCVGKSQPGGGTMLKVFPLKEDGLYQLQVQLPRPLQDKYGQKIQLEFSVSDRDGRYRATDLDYAINNFKPITIQVFRREHKQDNWYVHLATYIQEIPVVYTRKNGCIGIDFNAESISVAYVKWDGNIEYARRNPV
;
A
#
# COMPACT_ATOMS: atom_id res chain seq x y z
N MET A 1 21.61 9.16 1.80
CA MET A 1 22.36 7.87 1.84
C MET A 1 21.59 6.67 2.44
N LEU A 2 20.48 6.85 3.17
CA LEU A 2 19.71 5.75 3.81
C LEU A 2 19.11 4.72 2.82
N GLY A 3 18.72 5.15 1.61
CA GLY A 3 18.12 4.26 0.61
C GLY A 3 19.08 3.22 0.00
N LEU A 4 20.38 3.54 -0.09
CA LEU A 4 21.36 2.63 -0.72
C LEU A 4 21.64 1.41 0.17
N LYS A 5 21.81 1.63 1.48
CA LYS A 5 22.00 0.56 2.47
C LYS A 5 20.80 -0.39 2.50
N SER A 6 19.59 0.16 2.51
CA SER A 6 18.33 -0.61 2.41
C SER A 6 18.28 -1.47 1.14
N LYS A 7 18.62 -0.90 -0.03
CA LYS A 7 18.68 -1.63 -1.30
C LYS A 7 19.71 -2.76 -1.27
N ILE A 8 20.90 -2.54 -0.71
CA ILE A 8 21.95 -3.56 -0.56
C ILE A 8 21.46 -4.70 0.34
N GLN A 9 20.87 -4.38 1.49
CA GLN A 9 20.32 -5.39 2.40
C GLN A 9 19.19 -6.21 1.75
N LYS A 10 18.32 -5.55 0.98
CA LYS A 10 17.26 -6.20 0.21
C LYS A 10 17.85 -7.20 -0.80
N ILE A 11 18.86 -6.79 -1.56
CA ILE A 11 19.54 -7.65 -2.54
C ILE A 11 20.21 -8.84 -1.85
N ALA A 12 20.92 -8.62 -0.74
CA ALA A 12 21.55 -9.69 0.04
C ALA A 12 20.51 -10.71 0.54
N SER A 13 19.37 -10.23 1.04
CA SER A 13 18.25 -11.08 1.46
C SER A 13 17.68 -11.91 0.31
N LEU A 14 17.46 -11.30 -0.86
CA LEU A 14 16.98 -12.00 -2.06
C LEU A 14 17.96 -13.06 -2.55
N LYS A 15 19.28 -12.78 -2.54
CA LYS A 15 20.32 -13.76 -2.90
C LYS A 15 20.33 -14.96 -1.96
N ARG A 16 20.22 -14.74 -0.64
CA ARG A 16 20.11 -15.83 0.34
C ARG A 16 18.86 -16.68 0.09
N LYS A 17 17.71 -16.04 -0.11
CA LYS A 17 16.45 -16.73 -0.40
C LYS A 17 16.53 -17.55 -1.69
N LEU A 18 17.16 -17.00 -2.74
CA LEU A 18 17.39 -17.72 -3.99
C LEU A 18 18.27 -18.96 -3.79
N LYS A 19 19.39 -18.84 -3.05
CA LYS A 19 20.27 -19.98 -2.75
C LYS A 19 19.51 -21.07 -1.99
N GLN A 20 18.68 -20.68 -1.03
CA GLN A 20 17.87 -21.61 -0.24
C GLN A 20 16.84 -22.35 -1.11
N LEU A 21 16.14 -21.62 -1.98
CA LEU A 21 15.16 -22.19 -2.92
C LEU A 21 15.80 -23.14 -3.94
N LYS A 22 17.01 -22.85 -4.42
CA LYS A 22 17.75 -23.74 -5.33
C LYS A 22 18.12 -25.08 -4.70
N ASN A 23 18.32 -25.09 -3.38
CA ASN A 23 18.69 -26.29 -2.62
C ASN A 23 17.47 -26.98 -1.98
N THR A 24 16.26 -26.48 -2.23
CA THR A 24 15.03 -27.07 -1.69
C THR A 24 14.46 -28.04 -2.73
N GLU A 25 14.47 -29.34 -2.43
CA GLU A 25 13.94 -30.38 -3.34
C GLU A 25 12.43 -30.25 -3.59
N ARG A 26 11.68 -29.70 -2.61
CA ARG A 26 10.21 -29.56 -2.69
C ARG A 26 9.73 -28.18 -2.27
N LEU A 27 9.09 -27.48 -3.20
CA LEU A 27 8.46 -26.18 -2.92
C LEU A 27 7.11 -26.38 -2.21
N HIS A 28 6.98 -25.82 -1.01
CA HIS A 28 5.70 -25.78 -0.29
C HIS A 28 4.90 -24.54 -0.72
N ILE A 29 3.84 -24.74 -1.50
CA ILE A 29 2.88 -23.70 -1.84
C ILE A 29 1.68 -23.85 -0.90
N CYS A 30 1.54 -22.95 0.07
CA CYS A 30 0.33 -22.88 0.90
C CYS A 30 -0.46 -21.62 0.54
N PHE A 31 -1.73 -21.81 0.19
CA PHE A 31 -2.64 -20.72 -0.13
C PHE A 31 -3.45 -20.34 1.13
N GLY A 32 -2.79 -19.65 2.06
CA GLY A 32 -3.32 -19.33 3.38
C GLY A 32 -2.22 -19.48 4.44
N SER A 33 -2.57 -19.41 5.72
CA SER A 33 -1.60 -19.77 6.76
C SER A 33 -1.51 -21.29 6.88
N GLN A 34 -0.29 -21.82 6.88
CA GLN A 34 -0.03 -23.26 7.08
C GLN A 34 -0.67 -23.77 8.38
N LYS A 35 -0.62 -22.95 9.44
CA LYS A 35 -1.27 -23.24 10.72
C LYS A 35 -2.78 -23.49 10.55
N LEU A 36 -3.49 -22.58 9.88
CA LEU A 36 -4.93 -22.74 9.69
C LEU A 36 -5.25 -23.89 8.75
N PHE A 37 -4.43 -24.14 7.73
CA PHE A 37 -4.64 -25.30 6.86
C PHE A 37 -4.53 -26.61 7.65
N ASN A 38 -3.50 -26.75 8.49
CA ASN A 38 -3.27 -27.97 9.26
C ASN A 38 -4.29 -28.18 10.38
N ALA A 39 -4.97 -27.13 10.84
CA ALA A 39 -6.02 -27.22 11.86
C ALA A 39 -7.18 -28.15 11.48
N GLN A 40 -7.37 -28.40 10.18
CA GLN A 40 -8.41 -29.32 9.68
C GLN A 40 -8.19 -30.78 10.11
N HIS A 41 -6.95 -31.18 10.43
CA HIS A 41 -6.62 -32.56 10.78
C HIS A 41 -6.95 -32.88 12.24
N ASN A 42 -6.87 -31.89 13.13
CA ASN A 42 -7.15 -32.03 14.56
C ASN A 42 -8.13 -30.92 15.02
N LEU A 43 -9.41 -31.03 14.64
CA LEU A 43 -10.39 -29.95 14.82
C LEU A 43 -10.55 -29.54 16.30
N ALA A 44 -10.77 -30.51 17.20
CA ALA A 44 -11.00 -30.25 18.62
C ALA A 44 -9.82 -29.52 19.28
N GLU A 45 -8.58 -29.96 18.99
CA GLU A 45 -7.35 -29.32 19.50
C GLU A 45 -7.18 -27.89 18.96
N ASN A 46 -7.73 -27.60 17.78
CA ASN A 46 -7.66 -26.28 17.14
C ASN A 46 -8.92 -25.42 17.41
N GLY A 47 -9.81 -25.85 18.30
CA GLY A 47 -10.99 -25.08 18.71
C GLY A 47 -12.16 -25.14 17.74
N TYR A 48 -12.17 -26.09 16.80
CA TYR A 48 -13.25 -26.29 15.84
C TYR A 48 -14.13 -27.47 16.25
N LYS A 49 -15.46 -27.29 16.23
CA LYS A 49 -16.42 -28.37 16.46
C LYS A 49 -16.64 -29.21 15.20
N THR A 50 -16.56 -28.56 14.03
CA THR A 50 -16.83 -29.20 12.75
C THR A 50 -15.88 -28.71 11.66
N GLN A 51 -15.72 -29.54 10.63
CA GLN A 51 -15.00 -29.17 9.40
C GLN A 51 -15.66 -27.96 8.70
N GLY A 52 -16.98 -27.80 8.85
CA GLY A 52 -17.73 -26.68 8.28
C GLY A 52 -17.32 -25.35 8.90
N GLU A 53 -17.20 -25.31 10.23
CA GLU A 53 -16.74 -24.14 10.99
C GLU A 53 -15.32 -23.73 10.58
N TRP A 54 -14.39 -24.68 10.55
CA TRP A 54 -13.05 -24.47 10.02
C TRP A 54 -13.07 -23.96 8.58
N GLY A 55 -13.92 -24.54 7.73
CA GLY A 55 -14.02 -24.17 6.32
C GLY A 55 -14.51 -22.73 6.11
N VAL A 56 -15.37 -22.22 6.98
CA VAL A 56 -15.80 -20.81 6.98
C VAL A 56 -14.59 -19.91 7.28
N ASP A 57 -13.84 -20.19 8.34
CA ASP A 57 -12.65 -19.42 8.71
C ASP A 57 -11.54 -19.49 7.66
N TRP A 58 -11.31 -20.67 7.10
CA TRP A 58 -10.34 -20.88 6.04
C TRP A 58 -10.66 -20.03 4.80
N ARG A 59 -11.90 -20.07 4.32
CA ARG A 59 -12.35 -19.23 3.20
C ARG A 59 -12.28 -17.76 3.55
N LYS A 60 -12.71 -17.39 4.75
CA LYS A 60 -12.69 -16.02 5.25
C LYS A 60 -11.27 -15.45 5.24
N LYS A 61 -10.26 -16.22 5.68
CA LYS A 61 -8.84 -15.84 5.67
C LYS A 61 -8.24 -15.79 4.27
N ARG A 62 -8.58 -16.76 3.42
CA ARG A 62 -8.01 -16.87 2.06
C ARG A 62 -8.58 -15.83 1.10
N SER A 63 -9.88 -15.59 1.13
CA SER A 63 -10.57 -14.69 0.18
C SER A 63 -10.54 -13.22 0.60
N GLY A 64 -9.82 -12.89 1.68
CA GLY A 64 -9.74 -11.53 2.23
C GLY A 64 -8.73 -10.61 1.55
N ARG A 65 -8.07 -11.02 0.46
CA ARG A 65 -7.08 -10.19 -0.24
C ARG A 65 -6.99 -10.53 -1.72
N PHE A 66 -6.99 -9.51 -2.57
CA PHE A 66 -6.65 -9.64 -3.98
C PHE A 66 -5.82 -8.44 -4.45
N LEU A 67 -4.95 -8.68 -5.43
CA LEU A 67 -3.99 -7.70 -5.96
C LEU A 67 -4.11 -7.67 -7.48
N CYS A 68 -4.29 -6.48 -8.05
CA CYS A 68 -4.13 -6.23 -9.47
C CYS A 68 -2.86 -5.41 -9.66
N VAL A 69 -1.85 -6.03 -10.29
CA VAL A 69 -0.61 -5.33 -10.65
C VAL A 69 -0.92 -4.26 -11.68
N GLY A 70 -0.36 -3.07 -11.46
CA GLY A 70 -0.60 -1.93 -12.33
C GLY A 70 -0.02 -2.12 -13.73
N LYS A 71 -0.67 -1.52 -14.73
CA LYS A 71 -0.21 -1.44 -16.12
C LYS A 71 -0.52 -0.05 -16.67
N SER A 72 0.29 0.41 -17.61
CA SER A 72 0.07 1.69 -18.28
C SER A 72 -1.10 1.61 -19.25
N GLN A 73 -2.31 1.86 -18.75
CA GLN A 73 -3.58 1.80 -19.51
C GLN A 73 -4.66 2.60 -18.77
N PRO A 74 -5.82 2.88 -19.39
CA PRO A 74 -6.93 3.55 -18.71
C PRO A 74 -7.35 2.84 -17.42
N GLY A 75 -7.29 3.59 -16.31
CA GLY A 75 -7.60 3.12 -14.97
C GLY A 75 -6.50 2.33 -14.27
N GLY A 76 -5.32 2.19 -14.89
CA GLY A 76 -4.09 1.72 -14.25
C GLY A 76 -3.97 0.21 -14.00
N GLY A 77 -5.00 -0.60 -14.29
CA GLY A 77 -5.02 -2.04 -14.07
C GLY A 77 -5.96 -2.80 -15.00
N THR A 78 -5.88 -4.14 -15.02
CA THR A 78 -6.70 -4.98 -15.93
C THR A 78 -8.04 -5.33 -15.30
N MET A 79 -8.01 -5.99 -14.15
CA MET A 79 -9.23 -6.45 -13.44
C MET A 79 -9.78 -5.39 -12.49
N LEU A 80 -8.91 -4.52 -11.99
CA LEU A 80 -9.26 -3.39 -11.15
C LEU A 80 -8.85 -2.12 -11.87
N LYS A 81 -9.75 -1.15 -11.91
CA LYS A 81 -9.53 0.13 -12.58
C LYS A 81 -10.04 1.27 -11.70
N VAL A 82 -9.31 2.38 -11.67
CA VAL A 82 -9.70 3.58 -10.92
C VAL A 82 -9.98 4.71 -11.90
N PHE A 83 -11.10 5.41 -11.71
CA PHE A 83 -11.48 6.57 -12.53
C PHE A 83 -11.88 7.74 -11.62
N PRO A 84 -11.55 8.99 -11.96
CA PRO A 84 -12.08 10.15 -11.26
C PRO A 84 -13.58 10.30 -11.52
N LEU A 85 -14.31 10.80 -10.52
CA LEU A 85 -15.69 11.24 -10.67
C LEU A 85 -15.73 12.76 -10.95
N LYS A 86 -16.92 13.30 -11.14
CA LYS A 86 -17.11 14.74 -11.43
C LYS A 86 -16.73 15.65 -10.27
N GLU A 87 -16.81 15.14 -9.05
CA GLU A 87 -16.47 15.87 -7.84
C GLU A 87 -15.01 15.62 -7.47
N ASP A 88 -14.30 16.69 -7.14
CA ASP A 88 -12.86 16.64 -6.86
C ASP A 88 -12.55 15.74 -5.67
N GLY A 89 -11.53 14.90 -5.82
CA GLY A 89 -11.12 13.94 -4.80
C GLY A 89 -12.05 12.73 -4.64
N LEU A 90 -13.12 12.62 -5.44
CA LEU A 90 -13.96 11.42 -5.54
C LEU A 90 -13.54 10.54 -6.71
N TYR A 91 -13.51 9.24 -6.47
CA TYR A 91 -13.06 8.24 -7.42
C TYR A 91 -13.99 7.03 -7.42
N GLN A 92 -14.03 6.33 -8.56
CA GLN A 92 -14.69 5.06 -8.73
C GLN A 92 -13.66 3.95 -8.95
N LEU A 93 -13.71 2.92 -8.11
CA LEU A 93 -13.05 1.64 -8.34
C LEU A 93 -14.01 0.71 -9.10
N GLN A 94 -13.62 0.32 -10.30
CA GLN A 94 -14.31 -0.69 -11.09
C GLN A 94 -13.59 -2.05 -10.95
N VAL A 95 -14.36 -3.07 -10.57
CA VAL A 95 -13.92 -4.47 -10.48
C VAL A 95 -14.55 -5.26 -11.62
N GLN A 96 -13.74 -5.74 -12.55
CA GLN A 96 -14.18 -6.66 -13.60
C GLN A 96 -14.38 -8.04 -12.99
N LEU A 97 -15.56 -8.63 -13.19
CA LEU A 97 -15.86 -9.96 -12.67
C LEU A 97 -15.44 -11.06 -13.65
N PRO A 98 -14.87 -12.18 -13.16
CA PRO A 98 -14.63 -13.37 -13.96
C PRO A 98 -15.92 -13.92 -14.56
N ARG A 99 -15.85 -14.48 -15.78
CA ARG A 99 -17.03 -15.01 -16.51
C ARG A 99 -17.99 -15.86 -15.65
N PRO A 100 -17.52 -16.80 -14.81
CA PRO A 100 -18.43 -17.63 -14.00
C PRO A 100 -19.25 -16.87 -12.95
N LEU A 101 -18.88 -15.63 -12.63
CA LEU A 101 -19.59 -14.79 -11.66
C LEU A 101 -20.50 -13.76 -12.34
N GLN A 102 -20.43 -13.63 -13.67
CA GLN A 102 -21.12 -12.56 -14.38
C GLN A 102 -22.64 -12.76 -14.42
N ASP A 103 -23.10 -14.01 -14.53
CA ASP A 103 -24.54 -14.31 -14.54
C ASP A 103 -25.22 -13.91 -13.23
N LYS A 104 -24.47 -13.98 -12.11
CA LYS A 104 -24.99 -13.69 -10.77
C LYS A 104 -24.82 -12.23 -10.35
N TYR A 105 -23.71 -11.60 -10.73
CA TYR A 105 -23.31 -10.29 -10.18
C TYR A 105 -23.09 -9.22 -11.26
N GLY A 106 -23.37 -9.56 -12.52
CA GLY A 106 -23.09 -8.70 -13.66
C GLY A 106 -21.61 -8.70 -14.07
N GLN A 107 -21.27 -7.91 -15.08
CA GLN A 107 -19.90 -7.90 -15.61
C GLN A 107 -18.92 -7.14 -14.71
N LYS A 108 -19.41 -6.14 -13.98
CA LYS A 108 -18.60 -5.17 -13.25
C LYS A 108 -19.26 -4.79 -11.92
N ILE A 109 -18.44 -4.59 -10.90
CA ILE A 109 -18.83 -3.93 -9.65
C ILE A 109 -18.17 -2.56 -9.61
N GLN A 110 -18.92 -1.54 -9.19
CA GLN A 110 -18.43 -0.17 -9.03
C GLN A 110 -18.52 0.23 -7.56
N LEU A 111 -17.45 0.81 -7.04
CA LEU A 111 -17.36 1.28 -5.66
C LEU A 111 -16.81 2.70 -5.67
N GLU A 112 -17.43 3.60 -4.92
CA GLU A 112 -16.96 4.98 -4.79
C GLU A 112 -16.09 5.14 -3.54
N PHE A 113 -15.06 5.96 -3.64
CA PHE A 113 -14.21 6.30 -2.51
C PHE A 113 -13.65 7.71 -2.67
N SER A 114 -13.37 8.36 -1.54
CA SER A 114 -12.69 9.65 -1.52
C SER A 114 -11.22 9.49 -1.15
N VAL A 115 -10.37 10.30 -1.75
CA VAL A 115 -8.98 10.49 -1.32
C VAL A 115 -8.89 11.89 -0.76
N SER A 116 -8.89 12.00 0.57
CA SER A 116 -8.66 13.27 1.25
C SER A 116 -7.19 13.44 1.60
N ASP A 117 -6.69 14.65 1.33
CA ASP A 117 -5.36 15.06 1.72
C ASP A 117 -5.36 15.30 3.23
N ARG A 118 -4.82 14.35 4.00
CA ARG A 118 -4.51 14.59 5.41
C ARG A 118 -3.26 15.46 5.49
N ASP A 119 -3.37 16.56 6.23
CA ASP A 119 -2.24 17.38 6.68
C ASP A 119 -1.41 18.01 5.53
N GLY A 120 -2.06 18.41 4.43
CA GLY A 120 -1.42 19.13 3.33
C GLY A 120 -0.56 18.28 2.38
N ARG A 121 -0.73 16.95 2.39
CA ARG A 121 -0.09 16.05 1.41
C ARG A 121 -1.02 15.83 0.21
N TYR A 122 -0.59 16.27 -0.98
CA TYR A 122 -1.34 16.26 -2.24
C TYR A 122 -1.58 14.86 -2.87
N ARG A 123 -2.18 13.91 -2.13
CA ARG A 123 -2.34 12.52 -2.57
C ARG A 123 -3.39 12.35 -3.65
N ALA A 124 -4.43 13.18 -3.65
CA ALA A 124 -5.41 13.21 -4.73
C ALA A 124 -4.73 13.59 -6.05
N THR A 125 -3.89 14.63 -6.03
CA THR A 125 -3.19 15.10 -7.25
C THR A 125 -2.24 14.06 -7.85
N ASP A 126 -1.54 13.28 -7.03
CA ASP A 126 -0.68 12.19 -7.51
C ASP A 126 -1.51 11.09 -8.22
N LEU A 127 -2.68 10.79 -7.68
CA LEU A 127 -3.60 9.82 -8.28
C LEU A 127 -4.18 10.36 -9.59
N ASP A 128 -4.60 11.62 -9.62
CA ASP A 128 -5.09 12.28 -10.84
C ASP A 128 -4.02 12.31 -11.93
N TYR A 129 -2.79 12.70 -11.57
CA TYR A 129 -1.65 12.66 -12.48
C TYR A 129 -1.47 11.26 -13.06
N ALA A 130 -1.50 10.23 -12.22
CA ALA A 130 -1.32 8.87 -12.68
C ALA A 130 -2.45 8.39 -13.60
N ILE A 131 -3.70 8.72 -13.29
CA ILE A 131 -4.84 8.35 -14.13
C ILE A 131 -4.77 9.07 -15.48
N ASN A 132 -4.58 10.40 -15.46
CA ASN A 132 -4.57 11.25 -16.67
C ASN A 132 -3.39 10.95 -17.60
N ASN A 133 -2.27 10.46 -17.06
CA ASN A 133 -1.08 10.10 -17.84
C ASN A 133 -0.90 8.60 -18.05
N PHE A 134 -1.96 7.81 -17.82
CA PHE A 134 -1.97 6.35 -17.97
C PHE A 134 -0.78 5.67 -17.27
N LYS A 135 -0.39 6.16 -16.09
CA LYS A 135 0.64 5.52 -15.29
C LYS A 135 0.10 4.23 -14.66
N PRO A 136 0.94 3.22 -14.42
CA PRO A 136 0.52 2.01 -13.72
C PRO A 136 -0.01 2.31 -12.32
N ILE A 137 -1.18 1.76 -11.98
CA ILE A 137 -1.75 1.84 -10.63
C ILE A 137 -1.93 0.41 -10.12
N THR A 138 -1.10 0.02 -9.14
CA THR A 138 -1.26 -1.27 -8.48
C THR A 138 -2.33 -1.15 -7.40
N ILE A 139 -3.39 -1.94 -7.53
CA ILE A 139 -4.56 -1.87 -6.68
C ILE A 139 -4.62 -3.14 -5.84
N GLN A 140 -4.61 -2.97 -4.53
CA GLN A 140 -4.80 -4.06 -3.58
C GLN A 140 -6.08 -3.83 -2.79
N VAL A 141 -6.97 -4.80 -2.82
CA VAL A 141 -8.17 -4.81 -1.99
C VAL A 141 -8.00 -5.89 -0.94
N PHE A 142 -8.27 -5.55 0.32
CA PHE A 142 -8.08 -6.47 1.41
C PHE A 142 -8.98 -6.16 2.60
N ARG A 143 -9.33 -7.20 3.34
CA ARG A 143 -10.12 -7.12 4.56
C ARG A 143 -9.22 -7.00 5.78
N ARG A 144 -9.57 -6.13 6.72
CA ARG A 144 -8.89 -6.01 8.01
C ARG A 144 -9.78 -6.57 9.11
N GLU A 145 -9.48 -7.79 9.54
CA GLU A 145 -10.23 -8.47 10.60
C GLU A 145 -10.21 -7.69 11.92
N HIS A 146 -9.06 -7.12 12.31
CA HIS A 146 -8.90 -6.28 13.50
C HIS A 146 -9.62 -4.92 13.41
N LYS A 147 -10.30 -4.62 12.29
CA LYS A 147 -11.11 -3.41 12.07
C LYS A 147 -12.53 -3.81 11.66
N GLN A 148 -13.16 -4.68 12.45
CA GLN A 148 -14.56 -5.11 12.24
C GLN A 148 -14.79 -5.74 10.86
N ASP A 149 -13.78 -6.44 10.32
CA ASP A 149 -13.85 -7.02 8.98
C ASP A 149 -14.13 -6.03 7.84
N ASN A 150 -13.77 -4.75 8.02
CA ASN A 150 -13.91 -3.74 6.97
C ASN A 150 -12.96 -4.01 5.79
N TRP A 151 -13.44 -3.66 4.59
CA TRP A 151 -12.66 -3.72 3.35
C TRP A 151 -11.93 -2.42 3.10
N TYR A 152 -10.70 -2.54 2.62
CA TYR A 152 -9.81 -1.42 2.32
C TYR A 152 -9.21 -1.58 0.93
N VAL A 153 -8.99 -0.44 0.29
CA VAL A 153 -8.27 -0.33 -0.98
C VAL A 153 -6.95 0.37 -0.72
N HIS A 154 -5.85 -0.23 -1.17
CA HIS A 154 -4.55 0.41 -1.24
C HIS A 154 -4.19 0.63 -2.71
N LEU A 155 -3.85 1.88 -3.02
CA LEU A 155 -3.37 2.29 -4.33
C LEU A 155 -1.88 2.58 -4.23
N ALA A 156 -1.08 1.91 -5.05
CA ALA A 156 0.32 2.24 -5.25
C ALA A 156 0.48 2.77 -6.68
N THR A 157 0.89 4.02 -6.78
CA THR A 157 0.91 4.78 -8.03
C THR A 157 2.22 5.54 -8.20
N TYR A 158 2.40 6.11 -9.39
CA TYR A 158 3.51 7.01 -9.69
C TYR A 158 3.30 8.35 -8.99
N ILE A 159 4.33 8.82 -8.29
CA ILE A 159 4.40 10.16 -7.73
C ILE A 159 5.26 10.98 -8.70
N GLN A 160 4.77 12.14 -9.12
CA GLN A 160 5.53 13.00 -10.02
C GLN A 160 6.81 13.47 -9.34
N GLU A 161 7.96 13.30 -10.01
CA GLU A 161 9.20 13.92 -9.56
C GLU A 161 9.05 15.44 -9.69
N ILE A 162 9.07 16.13 -8.56
CA ILE A 162 9.12 17.59 -8.51
C ILE A 162 10.59 17.99 -8.67
N PRO A 163 10.97 18.79 -9.69
CA PRO A 163 12.34 19.19 -9.89
C PRO A 163 12.85 19.98 -8.67
N VAL A 164 14.01 19.59 -8.15
CA VAL A 164 14.67 20.33 -7.07
C VAL A 164 15.27 21.60 -7.66
N VAL A 165 14.70 22.75 -7.33
CA VAL A 165 15.24 24.06 -7.72
C VAL A 165 16.25 24.50 -6.67
N TYR A 166 17.52 24.59 -7.05
CA TYR A 166 18.59 25.11 -6.20
C TYR A 166 18.71 26.62 -6.37
N THR A 167 18.67 27.37 -5.27
CA THR A 167 18.95 28.81 -5.27
C THR A 167 19.77 29.18 -4.04
N ARG A 168 20.71 30.10 -4.22
CA ARG A 168 21.50 30.68 -3.12
C ARG A 168 20.72 31.70 -2.30
N LYS A 169 19.53 32.10 -2.75
CA LYS A 169 18.67 33.07 -2.06
C LYS A 169 17.79 32.44 -0.97
N ASN A 170 17.70 31.12 -0.95
CA ASN A 170 16.99 30.42 0.11
C ASN A 170 17.91 30.32 1.33
N GLY A 171 17.35 30.56 2.51
CA GLY A 171 18.01 30.25 3.78
C GLY A 171 18.14 28.74 4.02
N CYS A 172 18.54 28.36 5.23
CA CYS A 172 18.53 26.98 5.70
C CYS A 172 17.61 26.81 6.92
N ILE A 173 16.95 25.66 6.99
CA ILE A 173 16.26 25.21 8.20
C ILE A 173 17.20 24.25 8.91
N GLY A 174 17.70 24.65 10.08
CA GLY A 174 18.44 23.79 11.00
C GLY A 174 17.47 23.10 11.95
N ILE A 175 17.57 21.78 12.05
CA ILE A 175 16.83 20.98 13.03
C ILE A 175 17.85 20.24 13.88
N ASP A 176 17.80 20.48 15.18
CA ASP A 176 18.69 19.84 16.15
C ASP A 176 17.87 19.03 17.17
N PHE A 177 18.30 17.78 17.39
CA PHE A 177 17.62 16.82 18.24
C PHE A 177 18.42 16.64 19.52
N ASN A 178 17.87 17.09 20.64
CA ASN A 178 18.43 16.90 21.97
C ASN A 178 17.56 15.93 22.77
N ALA A 179 18.09 15.37 23.86
CA ALA A 179 17.41 14.38 24.70
C ALA A 179 16.02 14.82 25.16
N GLU A 180 15.85 16.12 25.46
CA GLU A 180 14.62 16.70 26.03
C GLU A 180 13.96 17.74 25.11
N SER A 181 14.51 17.98 23.92
CA SER A 181 13.97 19.02 23.04
C SER A 181 14.32 18.84 21.57
N ILE A 182 13.42 19.28 20.71
CA ILE A 182 13.68 19.50 19.29
C ILE A 182 13.80 21.01 19.06
N SER A 183 14.97 21.46 18.62
CA SER A 183 15.22 22.84 18.27
C SER A 183 15.12 23.03 16.76
N VAL A 184 14.45 24.09 16.33
CA VAL A 184 14.32 24.45 14.92
C VAL A 184 14.78 25.89 14.76
N ALA A 185 15.67 26.13 13.80
CA ALA A 185 16.09 27.46 13.42
C ALA A 185 15.92 27.66 11.91
N TYR A 186 15.48 28.85 11.51
CA TYR A 186 15.57 29.32 10.14
C TYR A 186 16.65 30.39 10.06
N VAL A 187 17.68 30.12 9.28
CA VAL A 187 18.79 31.03 9.00
C VAL A 187 18.63 31.51 7.57
N LYS A 188 18.64 32.82 7.35
CA LYS A 188 18.55 33.41 6.02
C LYS A 188 19.81 33.11 5.18
N TRP A 189 19.74 33.43 3.89
CA TRP A 189 20.86 33.29 2.97
C TRP A 189 22.10 34.11 3.35
N ASP A 190 21.93 35.18 4.14
CA ASP A 190 22.99 36.05 4.65
C ASP A 190 23.66 35.50 5.93
N GLY A 191 23.22 34.34 6.43
CA GLY A 191 23.72 33.74 7.67
C GLY A 191 23.08 34.26 8.94
N ASN A 192 22.18 35.24 8.87
CA ASN A 192 21.45 35.74 10.03
C ASN A 192 20.29 34.82 10.41
N ILE A 193 20.15 34.53 11.70
CA ILE A 193 19.01 33.78 12.24
C ILE A 193 17.78 34.68 12.19
N GLU A 194 16.74 34.25 11.48
CA GLU A 194 15.45 34.94 11.43
C GLU A 194 14.46 34.34 12.44
N TYR A 195 14.56 33.03 12.68
CA TYR A 195 13.72 32.33 13.63
C TYR A 195 14.51 31.26 14.36
N ALA A 196 14.30 31.13 15.67
CA ALA A 196 14.79 29.99 16.45
C ALA A 196 13.76 29.66 17.54
N ARG A 197 13.42 28.38 17.65
CA ARG A 197 12.50 27.87 18.68
C ARG A 197 12.99 26.53 19.20
N ARG A 198 12.90 26.37 20.52
CA ARG A 198 13.11 25.11 21.21
C ARG A 198 11.76 24.55 21.64
N ASN A 199 11.44 23.35 21.19
CA ASN A 199 10.24 22.63 21.59
C ASN A 199 10.64 21.52 22.55
N PRO A 200 10.13 21.51 23.80
CA PRO A 200 10.32 20.36 24.67
C PRO A 200 9.61 19.12 24.09
N VAL A 201 10.17 17.93 24.34
CA VAL A 201 9.60 16.63 23.93
C VAL A 201 8.73 16.06 25.03
#